data_AF-A0A974PF15-F1
#
_entry.id   AF-A0A974PF15-F1
#
_cell.length_a   1.000
_cell.length_b   1.000
_cell.length_c   1.000
_cell.angle_alpha   90.00
_cell.angle_beta   90.00
_cell.angle_gamma   90.00
#
_symmetry.space_group_name_H-M   'P 1'
#
loop_
_entity.id
_entity.type
_entity.pdbx_description
1 polymer ?
#
loop_
_entity_poly.entity_id
_entity_poly.type
_entity_poly.pdbx_seq_one_letter_code
_entity_poly.pdbx_strand_id
1 'polypeptide(L)'
;MEQNKIIYQSDVGTSVGQINKNKVVVYTAITANYDNLYEPRYKSDKFDYVCFTDNPDIKSNFWKIIPLPHHNLDSTRKARYVKILPHLFFQDYNYSVWVDANITIVGDLYELLQSYLKESSLVFFRHSDGRNCIYQEAEACIRRNKDDKNVILAQAERYEKRDIQKIMVLFLLE
;
A
#
# COMPACT_ATOMS: atom_id res chain seq x y z
N MET A 1 39.85 31.66 -3.48
CA MET A 1 39.30 30.31 -3.68
C MET A 1 37.83 30.39 -3.33
N GLU A 2 37.04 30.54 -4.37
CA GLU A 2 35.60 30.73 -4.37
C GLU A 2 35.03 29.50 -5.06
N GLN A 3 34.02 28.84 -4.47
CA GLN A 3 33.07 28.02 -5.21
C GLN A 3 31.82 27.75 -4.37
N ASN A 4 30.82 28.59 -4.64
CA ASN A 4 29.44 28.26 -4.96
C ASN A 4 28.58 27.54 -3.92
N LYS A 5 27.93 28.37 -3.10
CA LYS A 5 26.55 28.17 -2.64
C LYS A 5 25.61 28.01 -3.84
N ILE A 6 24.80 26.95 -3.87
CA ILE A 6 23.56 26.93 -4.65
C ILE A 6 22.41 27.07 -3.66
N ILE A 7 21.84 28.27 -3.63
CA ILE A 7 20.60 28.60 -2.94
C ILE A 7 19.49 28.36 -3.96
N TYR A 8 18.60 27.40 -3.72
CA TYR A 8 17.31 27.38 -4.40
C TYR A 8 16.32 28.19 -3.59
N GLN A 9 16.18 29.46 -3.97
CA GLN A 9 15.04 30.30 -3.63
C GLN A 9 13.90 29.94 -4.58
N SER A 10 12.75 29.56 -4.04
CA SER A 10 11.49 29.66 -4.76
C SER A 10 10.57 30.58 -3.97
N ASP A 11 10.58 31.86 -4.36
CA ASP A 11 9.64 32.86 -3.93
C ASP A 11 8.39 32.78 -4.82
N VAL A 12 7.39 32.01 -4.40
CA VAL A 12 5.98 32.33 -4.62
C VAL A 12 5.15 31.62 -3.56
N GLY A 13 4.49 32.40 -2.70
CA GLY A 13 3.68 31.90 -1.60
C GLY A 13 2.55 31.00 -2.09
N THR A 14 2.47 29.80 -1.54
CA THR A 14 1.20 29.06 -1.41
C THR A 14 1.30 28.32 -0.09
N SER A 15 0.33 28.56 0.80
CA SER A 15 0.22 27.87 2.09
C SER A 15 0.25 26.35 1.87
N VAL A 16 1.34 25.72 2.30
CA VAL A 16 1.56 24.28 2.17
C VAL A 16 0.54 23.54 3.05
N GLY A 17 -0.41 22.85 2.42
CA GLY A 17 -1.51 22.17 3.12
C GLY A 17 -1.00 21.06 4.03
N GLN A 18 -1.28 21.15 5.33
CA GLN A 18 -1.09 20.05 6.28
C GLN A 18 -1.98 18.86 5.88
N ILE A 19 -1.52 17.62 6.09
CA ILE A 19 -2.40 16.45 6.02
C ILE A 19 -3.54 16.70 7.01
N ASN A 20 -4.77 16.83 6.51
CA ASN A 20 -5.94 17.00 7.36
C ASN A 20 -6.04 15.77 8.28
N LYS A 21 -5.99 16.05 9.58
CA LYS A 21 -5.78 15.06 10.65
C LYS A 21 -6.85 13.97 10.74
N ASN A 22 -7.95 14.04 9.99
CA ASN A 22 -9.08 13.10 10.05
C ASN A 22 -9.43 12.49 8.67
N LYS A 23 -8.45 12.38 7.77
CA LYS A 23 -8.67 11.86 6.40
C LYS A 23 -7.65 10.80 5.97
N VAL A 24 -7.11 10.05 6.93
CA VAL A 24 -6.21 8.92 6.66
C VAL A 24 -6.86 7.64 7.18
N VAL A 25 -6.92 6.62 6.34
CA VAL A 25 -7.32 5.26 6.75
C VAL A 25 -6.11 4.34 6.70
N VAL A 26 -5.89 3.59 7.78
CA VAL A 26 -4.96 2.47 7.84
C VAL A 26 -5.76 1.19 7.71
N TYR A 27 -5.40 0.31 6.79
CA TYR A 27 -6.22 -0.85 6.51
C TYR A 27 -5.44 -2.09 6.14
N THR A 28 -6.08 -3.23 6.37
CA THR A 28 -5.58 -4.57 6.09
C THR A 28 -6.70 -5.47 5.57
N ALA A 29 -6.37 -6.69 5.14
CA ALA A 29 -7.36 -7.72 4.88
C ALA A 29 -6.88 -9.11 5.32
N ILE A 30 -7.81 -9.90 5.85
CA ILE A 30 -7.61 -11.30 6.20
C ILE A 30 -8.62 -12.14 5.42
N THR A 31 -8.12 -13.02 4.56
CA THR A 31 -8.93 -13.95 3.77
C THR A 31 -8.63 -15.39 4.15
N ALA A 32 -9.64 -16.26 4.13
CA ALA A 32 -9.46 -17.70 4.33
C ALA A 32 -8.68 -18.06 5.62
N ASN A 33 -8.79 -17.24 6.68
CA ASN A 33 -8.06 -17.41 7.94
C ASN A 33 -6.55 -17.53 7.77
N TYR A 34 -6.00 -16.88 6.73
CA TYR A 34 -4.58 -16.96 6.40
C TYR A 34 -3.69 -16.35 7.50
N ASP A 35 -4.17 -15.29 8.15
CA ASP A 35 -3.46 -14.56 9.21
C ASP A 35 -4.37 -14.30 10.42
N ASN A 36 -3.74 -14.00 11.54
CA ASN A 36 -4.40 -13.46 12.73
C ASN A 36 -4.45 -11.93 12.69
N LEU A 37 -5.53 -11.35 13.20
CA LEU A 37 -5.64 -9.90 13.34
C LEU A 37 -5.00 -9.45 14.66
N TYR A 38 -3.81 -8.85 14.59
CA TYR A 38 -3.15 -8.29 15.75
C TYR A 38 -3.54 -6.83 15.97
N GLU A 39 -3.64 -6.42 17.23
CA GLU A 39 -3.81 -5.01 17.58
C GLU A 39 -2.46 -4.27 17.50
N PRO A 40 -2.42 -3.07 16.90
CA PRO A 40 -1.25 -2.20 16.94
C PRO A 40 -0.77 -1.92 18.36
N ARG A 41 0.56 -1.77 18.53
CA ARG A 41 1.15 -1.29 19.79
C ARG A 41 1.08 0.23 19.91
N TYR A 42 0.84 0.92 18.80
CA TYR A 42 0.63 2.36 18.76
C TYR A 42 -0.67 2.69 18.02
N LYS A 43 -1.50 3.52 18.64
CA LYS A 43 -2.73 4.07 18.07
C LYS A 43 -2.56 5.57 17.84
N SER A 44 -2.88 6.03 16.65
CA SER A 44 -3.02 7.45 16.36
C SER A 44 -4.51 7.81 16.30
N ASP A 45 -4.94 8.81 17.08
CA ASP A 45 -6.33 9.30 17.02
C ASP A 45 -6.65 10.08 15.73
N LYS A 46 -5.65 10.23 14.85
CA LYS A 46 -5.77 10.87 13.54
C LYS A 46 -6.21 9.89 12.44
N PHE A 47 -6.19 8.59 12.72
CA PHE A 47 -6.39 7.55 11.71
C PHE A 47 -7.60 6.70 12.05
N ASP A 48 -8.33 6.33 11.00
CA ASP A 48 -9.29 5.24 11.09
C ASP A 48 -8.60 3.91 10.73
N TYR A 49 -8.97 2.84 11.42
CA TYR A 49 -8.35 1.53 11.26
C TYR A 49 -9.40 0.52 10.78
N VAL A 50 -9.17 -0.09 9.61
CA VAL A 50 -10.12 -0.99 8.95
C VAL A 50 -9.49 -2.35 8.66
N CYS A 51 -10.23 -3.42 8.94
CA CYS A 51 -9.86 -4.76 8.50
C CYS A 51 -10.96 -5.34 7.61
N PHE A 52 -10.61 -5.69 6.38
CA PHE A 52 -11.50 -6.44 5.50
C PHE A 52 -11.37 -7.94 5.75
N THR A 53 -12.49 -8.67 5.81
CA THR A 53 -12.41 -10.13 5.95
C THR A 53 -13.61 -10.88 5.38
N ASP A 54 -13.40 -12.12 4.95
CA ASP A 54 -14.44 -13.07 4.59
C ASP A 54 -14.84 -14.00 5.75
N ASN A 55 -14.16 -13.88 6.91
CA ASN A 55 -14.51 -14.61 8.12
C ASN A 55 -15.43 -13.78 9.02
N PRO A 56 -16.71 -14.16 9.19
CA PRO A 56 -17.66 -13.43 10.04
C PRO A 56 -17.34 -13.50 11.54
N ASP A 57 -16.47 -14.41 11.96
CA ASP A 57 -16.11 -14.64 13.37
C ASP A 57 -14.99 -13.70 13.85
N ILE A 58 -14.27 -13.05 12.95
CA ILE A 58 -13.26 -12.06 13.34
C ILE A 58 -13.95 -10.85 13.96
N LYS A 59 -13.54 -10.53 15.19
CA LYS A 59 -13.97 -9.35 15.96
C LYS A 59 -12.74 -8.59 16.46
N SER A 60 -12.87 -7.28 16.60
CA SER A 60 -11.83 -6.44 17.19
C SER A 60 -12.48 -5.25 17.89
N ASN A 61 -11.90 -4.85 19.02
CA ASN A 61 -12.24 -3.59 19.69
C ASN A 61 -11.43 -2.41 19.13
N PHE A 62 -10.40 -2.70 18.33
CA PHE A 62 -9.52 -1.73 17.71
C PHE A 62 -9.89 -1.48 16.24
N TRP A 63 -9.93 -2.56 15.44
CA TRP A 63 -10.18 -2.49 14.01
C TRP A 63 -11.68 -2.45 13.71
N LYS A 64 -12.10 -1.54 12.82
CA LYS A 64 -13.42 -1.61 12.20
C LYS A 64 -13.43 -2.77 11.21
N ILE A 65 -14.18 -3.81 11.53
CA ILE A 65 -14.31 -5.00 10.68
C ILE A 65 -15.34 -4.72 9.57
N ILE A 66 -14.93 -4.93 8.31
CA ILE A 66 -15.77 -4.80 7.12
C ILE A 66 -15.75 -6.13 6.35
N PRO A 67 -16.90 -6.69 5.95
CA PRO A 67 -16.93 -7.86 5.08
C PRO A 67 -16.22 -7.59 3.75
N LEU A 68 -15.48 -8.57 3.24
CA LEU A 68 -14.90 -8.48 1.90
C LEU A 68 -16.01 -8.39 0.83
N PRO A 69 -15.81 -7.60 -0.23
CA PRO A 69 -16.74 -7.56 -1.34
C PRO A 69 -16.95 -8.95 -1.94
N HIS A 70 -18.21 -9.27 -2.25
CA HIS A 70 -18.53 -10.50 -2.95
C HIS A 70 -17.91 -10.47 -4.35
N HIS A 71 -17.00 -11.40 -4.60
CA HIS A 71 -16.34 -11.56 -5.89
C HIS A 71 -15.97 -13.02 -6.11
N ASN A 72 -16.04 -13.49 -7.36
CA ASN A 72 -15.63 -14.83 -7.79
C ASN A 72 -14.10 -15.00 -7.89
N LEU A 73 -13.33 -14.24 -7.10
CA LEU A 73 -11.87 -14.34 -7.03
C LEU A 73 -11.46 -15.34 -5.95
N ASP A 74 -10.26 -15.91 -6.10
CA ASP A 74 -9.60 -16.60 -4.99
C ASP A 74 -9.24 -15.62 -3.86
N SER A 75 -8.93 -16.17 -2.68
CA SER A 75 -8.63 -15.42 -1.47
C SER A 75 -7.50 -14.40 -1.65
N THR A 76 -6.41 -14.78 -2.31
CA THR A 76 -5.28 -13.88 -2.57
C THR A 76 -5.70 -12.69 -3.44
N ARG A 77 -6.47 -12.95 -4.49
CA ARG A 77 -6.98 -11.88 -5.36
C ARG A 77 -8.04 -11.00 -4.68
N LYS A 78 -8.86 -11.54 -3.77
CA LYS A 78 -9.79 -10.73 -2.95
C LYS A 78 -9.05 -9.76 -2.02
N ALA A 79 -8.02 -10.22 -1.32
CA ALA A 79 -7.18 -9.34 -0.49
C ALA A 79 -6.48 -8.26 -1.33
N ARG A 80 -5.93 -8.65 -2.50
CA ARG A 80 -5.32 -7.71 -3.43
C ARG A 80 -6.34 -6.68 -3.95
N TYR A 81 -7.58 -7.07 -4.24
CA TYR A 81 -8.63 -6.18 -4.76
C TYR A 81 -8.83 -4.97 -3.84
N VAL A 82 -8.98 -5.19 -2.53
CA VAL A 82 -9.11 -4.07 -1.57
C VAL A 82 -7.78 -3.32 -1.37
N LYS A 83 -6.63 -4.01 -1.42
CA LYS A 83 -5.28 -3.42 -1.30
C LYS A 83 -4.91 -2.46 -2.43
N ILE A 84 -5.23 -2.81 -3.68
CA ILE A 84 -4.82 -2.03 -4.86
C ILE A 84 -5.87 -1.04 -5.34
N LEU A 85 -7.14 -1.18 -4.92
CA LEU A 85 -8.23 -0.28 -5.28
C LEU A 85 -8.89 0.39 -4.04
N PRO A 86 -8.12 1.00 -3.13
CA PRO A 86 -8.68 1.61 -1.91
C PRO A 86 -9.68 2.74 -2.19
N HIS A 87 -9.52 3.44 -3.32
CA HIS A 87 -10.41 4.53 -3.72
C HIS A 87 -11.87 4.09 -3.93
N LEU A 88 -12.13 2.80 -4.15
CA LEU A 88 -13.50 2.27 -4.25
C LEU A 88 -14.19 2.17 -2.87
N PHE A 89 -13.42 2.04 -1.80
CA PHE A 89 -13.91 1.79 -0.43
C PHE A 89 -13.78 3.00 0.49
N PHE A 90 -12.87 3.91 0.18
CA PHE A 90 -12.46 5.00 1.07
C PHE A 90 -12.58 6.37 0.38
N GLN A 91 -13.73 6.63 -0.27
CA GLN A 91 -13.98 7.85 -1.03
C GLN A 91 -13.91 9.14 -0.19
N ASP A 92 -14.20 9.04 1.10
CA ASP A 92 -14.18 10.17 2.03
C ASP A 92 -12.77 10.50 2.57
N TYR A 93 -11.79 9.64 2.32
CA TYR A 93 -10.41 9.76 2.80
C TYR A 93 -9.49 10.35 1.73
N ASN A 94 -8.49 11.10 2.17
CA ASN A 94 -7.47 11.67 1.28
C ASN A 94 -6.29 10.72 1.10
N TYR A 95 -6.03 9.86 2.09
CA TYR A 95 -4.92 8.93 2.09
C TYR A 95 -5.36 7.56 2.61
N SER A 96 -4.86 6.51 1.98
CA SER A 96 -5.06 5.12 2.40
C SER A 96 -3.71 4.45 2.57
N VAL A 97 -3.47 3.85 3.73
CA VAL A 97 -2.23 3.18 4.10
C VAL A 97 -2.51 1.70 4.30
N TRP A 98 -1.98 0.88 3.41
CA TRP A 98 -2.08 -0.56 3.58
C TRP A 98 -1.00 -1.07 4.53
N VAL A 99 -1.38 -1.95 5.46
CA VAL A 99 -0.48 -2.69 6.35
C VAL A 99 -0.87 -4.17 6.31
N ASP A 100 0.07 -5.06 6.00
CA ASP A 100 -0.16 -6.51 6.02
C ASP A 100 -0.54 -6.96 7.45
N ALA A 101 -1.47 -7.92 7.57
CA ALA A 101 -2.07 -8.29 8.86
C ALA A 101 -1.07 -8.85 9.89
N ASN A 102 0.04 -9.42 9.39
CA ASN A 102 1.16 -9.92 10.19
C ASN A 102 2.14 -8.81 10.65
N ILE A 103 1.96 -7.56 10.20
CA ILE A 103 2.82 -6.42 10.58
C ILE A 103 2.19 -5.66 11.75
N THR A 104 2.97 -5.46 12.81
CA THR A 104 2.56 -4.67 13.98
C THR A 104 3.03 -3.22 13.86
N ILE A 105 2.11 -2.26 13.96
CA ILE A 105 2.44 -0.82 14.02
C ILE A 105 2.91 -0.50 15.44
N VAL A 106 4.15 -0.01 15.57
CA VAL A 106 4.79 0.27 16.87
C VAL A 106 5.07 1.75 17.14
N GLY A 107 4.72 2.64 16.21
CA GLY A 107 4.92 4.09 16.33
C GLY A 107 3.96 4.89 15.45
N ASP A 108 4.00 6.22 15.56
CA ASP A 108 3.12 7.11 14.78
C ASP A 108 3.50 7.08 13.30
N LEU A 109 2.60 6.57 12.46
CA LEU A 109 2.80 6.60 11.01
C LEU A 109 2.72 8.03 10.45
N TYR A 110 2.20 8.99 11.19
CA TYR A 110 2.00 10.36 10.71
C TYR A 110 3.29 11.01 10.21
N GLU A 111 4.42 10.82 10.90
CA GLU A 111 5.72 11.36 10.49
C GLU A 111 6.21 10.74 9.18
N LEU A 112 6.01 9.43 9.03
CA LEU A 112 6.30 8.71 7.79
C LEU A 112 5.45 9.27 6.64
N LEU A 113 4.14 9.37 6.84
CA LEU A 113 3.20 9.88 5.85
C LEU A 113 3.52 11.32 5.44
N GLN A 114 3.84 12.19 6.40
CA GLN A 114 4.24 13.57 6.11
C GLN A 114 5.53 13.67 5.30
N SER A 115 6.46 12.74 5.48
CA SER A 115 7.76 12.79 4.81
C SER A 115 7.65 12.33 3.35
N TYR A 116 6.81 11.32 3.08
CA TYR A 116 6.77 10.68 1.76
C TYR A 116 5.56 11.03 0.90
N LEU A 117 4.41 11.39 1.48
CA LEU A 117 3.18 11.66 0.69
C LEU A 117 3.07 13.10 0.16
N LYS A 118 4.03 13.98 0.47
CA LYS A 118 4.06 15.34 -0.07
C LYS A 118 4.42 15.39 -1.55
N GLU A 119 5.26 14.46 -1.99
CA GLU A 119 5.91 14.52 -3.31
C GLU A 119 5.39 13.46 -4.28
N SER A 120 4.47 12.59 -3.84
CA SER A 120 4.02 11.46 -4.65
C SER A 120 2.59 11.04 -4.29
N SER A 121 1.79 10.73 -5.31
CA SER A 121 0.42 10.21 -5.15
C SER A 121 0.39 8.75 -4.68
N LEU A 122 1.53 8.05 -4.74
CA LEU A 122 1.64 6.64 -4.44
C LEU A 122 3.07 6.33 -3.97
N VAL A 123 3.20 5.64 -2.84
CA VAL A 123 4.48 5.35 -2.19
C VAL A 123 4.53 3.89 -1.78
N PHE A 124 5.70 3.26 -1.97
CA PHE A 124 5.94 1.87 -1.59
C PHE A 124 7.37 1.70 -1.09
N PHE A 125 7.61 0.61 -0.36
CA PHE A 125 8.95 0.20 0.01
C PHE A 125 9.71 -0.34 -1.21
N ARG A 126 11.00 -0.03 -1.27
CA ARG A 126 11.91 -0.63 -2.25
C ARG A 126 12.24 -2.06 -1.84
N HIS A 127 12.32 -2.98 -2.80
CA HIS A 127 12.76 -4.34 -2.52
C HIS A 127 14.19 -4.35 -1.97
N SER A 128 14.40 -5.06 -0.87
CA SER A 128 15.71 -5.21 -0.22
C SER A 128 16.73 -5.95 -1.09
N ASP A 129 16.26 -6.80 -2.01
CA ASP A 129 17.09 -7.54 -2.96
C ASP A 129 17.44 -6.75 -4.23
N GLY A 130 17.08 -5.45 -4.27
CA GLY A 130 17.47 -4.53 -5.34
C GLY A 130 16.60 -4.59 -6.59
N ARG A 131 15.58 -5.45 -6.65
CA ARG A 131 14.59 -5.46 -7.75
C ARG A 131 13.92 -4.10 -7.86
N ASN A 132 13.88 -3.57 -9.08
CA ASN A 132 13.27 -2.27 -9.36
C ASN A 132 12.52 -2.25 -10.69
N CYS A 133 12.23 -3.42 -11.27
CA CYS A 133 11.67 -3.55 -12.61
C CYS A 133 10.55 -4.58 -12.62
N ILE A 134 9.43 -4.28 -13.31
CA ILE A 134 8.27 -5.18 -13.41
C ILE A 134 8.61 -6.54 -14.01
N TYR A 135 9.58 -6.59 -14.93
CA TYR A 135 10.01 -7.85 -15.56
C TYR A 135 10.85 -8.68 -14.59
N GLN A 136 11.66 -8.04 -13.75
CA GLN A 136 12.36 -8.73 -12.66
C GLN A 136 11.37 -9.24 -11.60
N GLU A 137 10.29 -8.49 -11.35
CA GLU A 137 9.23 -8.93 -10.46
C GLU A 137 8.48 -10.13 -11.03
N ALA A 138 8.13 -10.11 -12.33
CA ALA A 138 7.51 -11.24 -13.00
C ALA A 138 8.35 -12.53 -12.86
N GLU A 139 9.66 -12.45 -13.11
CA GLU A 139 10.59 -13.57 -12.91
C GLU A 139 10.63 -14.03 -11.45
N ALA A 140 10.63 -13.11 -10.49
CA ALA A 140 10.60 -13.46 -9.08
C ALA A 140 9.27 -14.13 -8.68
N CYS A 141 8.13 -13.66 -9.18
CA CYS A 141 6.82 -14.28 -8.97
C CYS A 141 6.77 -15.71 -9.52
N ILE A 142 7.32 -15.94 -10.73
CA ILE A 142 7.42 -17.27 -11.33
C ILE A 142 8.30 -18.19 -10.47
N ARG A 143 9.50 -17.75 -10.09
CA ARG A 143 10.42 -18.53 -9.24
C ARG A 143 9.81 -18.89 -7.89
N ARG A 144 8.99 -17.99 -7.33
CA ARG A 144 8.31 -18.17 -6.03
C ARG A 144 6.94 -18.85 -6.17
N ASN A 145 6.56 -19.28 -7.37
CA ASN A 145 5.28 -19.92 -7.67
C ASN A 145 4.06 -19.12 -7.15
N LYS A 146 4.07 -17.80 -7.37
CA LYS A 146 3.04 -16.87 -6.85
C LYS A 146 1.76 -16.82 -7.69
N ASP A 147 1.79 -17.31 -8.93
CA ASP A 147 0.64 -17.50 -9.84
C ASP A 147 1.06 -18.42 -11.00
N ASP A 148 0.13 -18.73 -11.90
CA ASP A 148 0.42 -19.45 -13.14
C ASP A 148 1.43 -18.69 -14.02
N LYS A 149 2.47 -19.41 -14.47
CA LYS A 149 3.56 -18.84 -15.26
C LYS A 149 3.07 -18.18 -16.55
N ASN A 150 2.12 -18.80 -17.27
CA ASN A 150 1.64 -18.26 -18.53
C ASN A 150 0.82 -16.99 -18.31
N VAL A 151 0.04 -16.92 -17.23
CA VAL A 151 -0.68 -15.71 -16.83
C VAL A 151 0.31 -14.56 -16.54
N ILE A 152 1.37 -14.83 -15.78
CA ILE A 152 2.39 -13.81 -15.46
C ILE A 152 3.09 -13.32 -16.73
N LEU A 153 3.53 -14.23 -17.61
CA LEU A 153 4.21 -13.88 -18.84
C LEU A 153 3.33 -13.10 -19.80
N ALA A 154 2.06 -13.49 -19.97
CA ALA A 154 1.10 -12.76 -20.81
C ALA A 154 0.87 -11.33 -20.28
N GLN A 155 0.83 -11.16 -18.96
CA GLN A 155 0.70 -9.83 -18.35
C GLN A 155 1.96 -8.98 -18.55
N ALA A 156 3.15 -9.57 -18.41
CA ALA A 156 4.43 -8.89 -18.65
C ALA A 156 4.55 -8.43 -20.12
N GLU A 157 4.20 -9.30 -21.08
CA GLU A 157 4.20 -8.96 -22.52
C GLU A 157 3.20 -7.83 -22.82
N ARG A 158 2.03 -7.82 -22.17
CA ARG A 158 1.07 -6.72 -22.30
C ARG A 158 1.63 -5.39 -21.80
N TYR A 159 2.39 -5.40 -20.70
CA TYR A 159 3.06 -4.20 -20.18
C TYR A 159 4.15 -3.70 -21.12
N GLU A 160 4.92 -4.60 -21.71
CA GLU A 160 5.95 -4.27 -22.71
C GLU A 160 5.34 -3.60 -23.94
N LYS A 161 4.25 -4.16 -24.48
CA LYS A 161 3.50 -3.57 -25.61
C LYS A 161 2.91 -2.20 -25.31
N ARG A 162 2.78 -1.82 -24.04
CA ARG A 162 2.28 -0.51 -23.59
C ARG A 162 3.40 0.46 -23.21
N ASP A 163 4.65 0.09 -23.46
CA ASP A 163 5.84 0.85 -23.05
C ASP A 163 5.83 1.23 -21.55
N ILE A 164 5.29 0.33 -20.72
CA ILE A 164 5.35 0.49 -19.27
C ILE A 164 6.78 0.14 -18.86
N GLN A 165 7.63 1.16 -18.82
CA GLN A 165 9.02 1.02 -18.41
C GLN A 165 9.16 1.01 -16.89
N LYS A 166 10.00 0.07 -16.42
CA LYS A 166 10.96 0.05 -15.27
C LYS A 166 10.68 0.80 -13.96
N ILE A 167 9.55 1.48 -13.76
CA ILE A 167 9.18 2.08 -12.49
C ILE A 167 7.75 1.67 -12.19
N MET A 168 7.64 0.50 -11.57
CA MET A 168 6.48 0.13 -10.80
C MET A 168 7.05 -0.28 -9.45
N VAL A 169 7.00 0.62 -8.48
CA VAL A 169 7.14 0.19 -7.10
C VAL A 169 5.76 -0.35 -6.76
N LEU A 170 5.67 -1.66 -6.50
CA LEU A 170 4.50 -2.39 -6.05
C LEU A 170 5.14 -3.63 -5.38
N PHE A 171 5.47 -3.63 -4.09
CA PHE A 171 4.53 -3.87 -3.00
C PHE A 171 5.18 -3.66 -1.62
N LEU A 172 4.30 -3.45 -0.64
CA LEU A 172 4.52 -3.40 0.81
C LEU A 172 4.85 -4.80 1.37
N LEU A 173 5.70 -4.80 2.41
CA LEU A 173 6.17 -5.89 3.28
C LEU A 173 5.38 -7.21 3.14
N GLU A 174 5.97 -8.22 2.47
CA GLU A 174 5.56 -9.63 2.60
C GLU A 174 6.19 -10.25 3.87
#